data_AF-A0A2C9LWB2-F1
#
_entry.id   AF-A0A2C9LWB2-F1
#
_cell.length_a   1.000
_cell.length_b   1.000
_cell.length_c   1.000
_cell.angle_alpha   90.00
_cell.angle_beta   90.00
_cell.angle_gamma   90.00
#
_symmetry.space_group_name_H-M   'P 1'
#
loop_
_entity.id
_entity.type
_entity.pdbx_description
1 polymer ?
#
loop_
_entity_poly.entity_id
_entity_poly.type
_entity_poly.pdbx_seq_one_letter_code
_entity_poly.pdbx_strand_id
1 'polypeptide(L)'
;MLQQILDQMYIDPELMAELSEDQKQILFYKMRQEQIRRWKTHEEQMEAEDKNPTHKQVFVLVATLTGKKKVQFMKARDGGDWVWVMGEHPNDKSIEQILQEEALLTAAKLAEAEAKVLREKEEAELQKRLEEERQRLQKEKEERENEMKRQQEEAALYQSIKEARLALERMELEKKRQEEEERKRLAEIEHSINSKQDGRVSNKSQSLILNSPFLSEKEKEAKRKSREFSDLMREKRSSEIYTSLLKKRESMEKLAEENQSEVETNWQEQGR
;
A
#
# COMPACT_ATOMS: atom_id res chain seq x y z
N MET A 1 46.37 -38.25 30.81
CA MET A 1 45.35 -37.21 30.59
C MET A 1 45.90 -36.06 29.74
N LEU A 2 46.55 -35.02 30.29
CA LEU A 2 46.97 -33.82 29.53
C LEU A 2 47.69 -34.12 28.19
N GLN A 3 48.68 -35.03 28.19
CA GLN A 3 49.40 -35.39 26.96
C GLN A 3 48.47 -35.96 25.87
N GLN A 4 47.49 -36.80 26.24
CA GLN A 4 46.52 -37.37 25.29
C GLN A 4 45.61 -36.29 24.68
N ILE A 5 45.26 -35.26 25.45
CA ILE A 5 44.48 -34.10 24.97
C ILE A 5 45.32 -33.25 24.00
N LEU A 6 46.61 -33.06 24.27
CA LEU A 6 47.53 -32.39 23.34
C LEU A 6 47.78 -33.23 22.08
N ASP A 7 47.85 -34.55 22.22
CA ASP A 7 48.02 -35.48 21.10
C ASP A 7 46.80 -35.48 20.16
N GLN A 8 45.58 -35.54 20.74
CA GLN A 8 44.31 -35.63 20.00
C GLN A 8 43.68 -34.26 19.64
N MET A 9 44.14 -33.15 20.24
CA MET A 9 43.53 -31.81 20.14
C MET A 9 42.07 -31.70 20.61
N TYR A 10 41.60 -32.67 21.40
CA TYR A 10 40.22 -32.78 21.85
C TYR A 10 40.15 -33.12 23.34
N ILE A 11 39.11 -32.63 24.01
CA ILE A 11 38.80 -32.81 25.42
C ILE A 11 37.28 -32.79 25.60
N ASP A 12 36.76 -33.73 26.40
CA ASP A 12 35.33 -33.84 26.63
C ASP A 12 34.77 -32.65 27.46
N PRO A 13 33.58 -32.12 27.13
CA PRO A 13 33.01 -30.95 27.81
C PRO A 13 32.83 -31.10 29.33
N GLU A 14 32.55 -32.31 29.82
CA GLU A 14 32.39 -32.60 31.25
C GLU A 14 33.73 -32.47 31.99
N LEU A 15 34.79 -33.10 31.46
CA LEU A 15 36.16 -32.96 31.97
C LEU A 15 36.68 -31.52 31.85
N MET A 16 36.27 -30.78 30.82
CA MET A 16 36.56 -29.35 30.71
C MET A 16 35.85 -28.57 31.82
N ALA A 17 34.58 -28.86 32.13
CA ALA A 17 33.81 -28.13 33.13
C ALA A 17 34.44 -28.25 34.53
N GLU A 18 34.89 -29.46 34.91
CA GLU A 18 35.48 -29.79 36.22
C GLU A 18 36.83 -29.10 36.51
N LEU A 19 37.60 -28.72 35.49
CA LEU A 19 38.89 -28.04 35.67
C LEU A 19 38.74 -26.65 36.29
N SER A 20 39.71 -26.21 37.10
CA SER A 20 39.76 -24.83 37.57
C SER A 20 40.06 -23.86 36.42
N GLU A 21 39.74 -22.58 36.60
CA GLU A 21 39.94 -21.56 35.55
C GLU A 21 41.43 -21.41 35.16
N ASP A 22 42.35 -21.44 36.14
CA ASP A 22 43.79 -21.45 35.88
C ASP A 22 44.22 -22.68 35.07
N GLN A 23 43.64 -23.85 35.36
CA GLN A 23 43.93 -25.09 34.63
C GLN A 23 43.41 -25.05 33.20
N LYS A 24 42.23 -24.46 32.96
CA LYS A 24 41.66 -24.20 31.63
C LYS A 24 42.59 -23.29 30.82
N GLN A 25 43.05 -22.19 31.40
CA GLN A 25 43.96 -21.25 30.74
C GLN A 25 45.31 -21.88 30.39
N ILE A 26 45.91 -22.64 31.31
CA ILE A 26 47.15 -23.40 31.06
C ILE A 26 46.94 -24.45 29.95
N LEU A 27 45.81 -25.18 29.97
CA LEU A 27 45.46 -26.16 28.95
C LEU A 27 45.33 -25.52 27.57
N PHE A 28 44.52 -24.46 27.43
CA PHE A 28 44.32 -23.77 26.15
C PHE A 28 45.63 -23.17 25.62
N TYR A 29 46.47 -22.60 26.50
CA TYR A 29 47.80 -22.12 26.11
C TYR A 29 48.68 -23.26 25.57
N LYS A 30 48.67 -24.44 26.22
CA LYS A 30 49.43 -25.61 25.75
C LYS A 30 48.88 -26.21 24.45
N MET A 31 47.56 -26.30 24.31
CA MET A 31 46.92 -26.70 23.05
C MET A 31 47.29 -25.72 21.92
N ARG A 32 47.29 -24.40 22.18
CA ARG A 32 47.67 -23.41 21.18
C ARG A 32 49.16 -23.46 20.81
N GLN A 33 50.05 -23.70 21.78
CA GLN A 33 51.47 -23.97 21.50
C GLN A 33 51.65 -25.19 20.59
N GLU A 34 50.96 -26.31 20.88
CA GLU A 34 51.05 -27.54 20.09
C GLU A 34 50.38 -27.39 18.70
N GLN A 35 49.30 -26.63 18.56
CA GLN A 35 48.73 -26.26 17.25
C GLN A 35 49.76 -25.53 16.39
N ILE A 36 50.41 -24.50 16.95
CA ILE A 36 51.43 -23.72 16.24
C ILE A 36 52.65 -24.59 15.91
N ARG A 37 53.06 -25.50 16.80
CA ARG A 37 54.15 -26.44 16.54
C ARG A 37 53.81 -27.39 15.39
N ARG A 38 52.63 -28.03 15.42
CA ARG A 38 52.15 -28.92 14.35
C ARG A 38 52.05 -28.22 13.01
N TRP A 39 51.47 -27.01 13.00
CA TRP A 39 51.37 -26.20 11.80
C TRP A 39 52.77 -25.87 11.25
N LYS A 40 53.69 -25.37 12.06
CA LYS A 40 55.08 -25.10 11.62
C LYS A 40 55.78 -26.34 11.06
N THR A 41 55.72 -27.48 11.75
CA THR A 41 56.31 -28.73 11.25
C THR A 41 55.66 -29.20 9.95
N HIS A 42 54.36 -28.94 9.74
CA HIS A 42 53.69 -29.24 8.48
C HIS A 42 54.07 -28.27 7.36
N GLU A 43 54.15 -26.96 7.62
CA GLU A 43 54.66 -25.97 6.66
C GLU A 43 56.11 -26.28 6.26
N GLU A 44 56.98 -26.62 7.22
CA GLU A 44 58.37 -27.03 6.98
C GLU A 44 58.45 -28.30 6.10
N GLN A 45 57.54 -29.26 6.30
CA GLN A 45 57.42 -30.46 5.45
C GLN A 45 56.90 -30.12 4.05
N MET A 46 55.81 -29.36 3.96
CA MET A 46 55.22 -28.93 2.69
C MET A 46 56.22 -28.11 1.87
N GLU A 47 56.94 -27.15 2.49
CA GLU A 47 57.96 -26.34 1.81
C GLU A 47 59.16 -27.20 1.36
N ALA A 48 59.56 -28.21 2.13
CA ALA A 48 60.60 -29.17 1.72
C ALA A 48 60.15 -30.09 0.57
N GLU A 49 58.90 -30.55 0.57
CA GLU A 49 58.29 -31.31 -0.52
C GLU A 49 58.14 -30.45 -1.79
N ASP A 50 57.77 -29.17 -1.64
CA ASP A 50 57.64 -28.23 -2.74
C ASP A 50 59.01 -27.78 -3.30
N LYS A 51 60.07 -27.80 -2.47
CA LYS A 51 61.48 -27.65 -2.91
C LYS A 51 62.01 -28.90 -3.62
N ASN A 52 61.36 -30.06 -3.50
CA ASN A 52 61.80 -31.31 -4.10
C ASN A 52 61.27 -31.44 -5.55
N PRO A 53 62.11 -31.26 -6.59
CA PRO A 53 61.64 -31.13 -7.98
C PRO A 53 60.96 -32.40 -8.49
N THR A 54 61.34 -33.55 -7.93
CA THR A 54 60.73 -34.86 -8.20
C THR A 54 59.26 -34.92 -7.79
N HIS A 55 58.90 -34.34 -6.63
CA HIS A 55 57.52 -34.33 -6.16
C HIS A 55 56.64 -33.42 -7.03
N LYS A 56 57.14 -32.22 -7.38
CA LYS A 56 56.48 -31.32 -8.35
C LYS A 56 56.24 -31.97 -9.71
N GLN A 57 57.21 -32.73 -10.24
CA GLN A 57 57.03 -33.46 -11.50
C GLN A 57 55.98 -34.57 -11.39
N VAL A 58 56.02 -35.39 -10.33
CA VAL A 58 55.03 -36.46 -10.10
C VAL A 58 53.62 -35.89 -9.90
N PHE A 59 53.46 -34.83 -9.10
CA PHE A 59 52.17 -34.18 -8.89
C PHE A 59 51.60 -33.61 -10.20
N VAL A 60 52.42 -32.95 -11.03
CA VAL A 60 51.99 -32.45 -12.35
C VAL A 60 51.59 -33.61 -13.28
N LEU A 61 52.36 -34.70 -13.33
CA LEU A 61 52.02 -35.90 -14.10
C LEU A 61 50.68 -36.50 -13.66
N VAL A 62 50.49 -36.74 -12.36
CA VAL A 62 49.25 -37.30 -11.79
C VAL A 62 48.05 -36.36 -12.00
N ALA A 63 48.24 -35.03 -11.91
CA ALA A 63 47.20 -34.06 -12.22
C ALA A 63 46.78 -34.11 -13.70
N THR A 64 47.73 -34.20 -14.64
CA THR A 64 47.43 -34.35 -16.07
C THR A 64 46.76 -35.69 -16.41
N LEU A 65 47.20 -36.79 -15.80
CA LEU A 65 46.62 -38.13 -15.98
C LEU A 65 45.19 -38.26 -15.44
N THR A 66 44.85 -37.52 -14.38
CA THR A 66 43.53 -37.60 -13.73
C THR A 66 42.54 -36.52 -14.18
N GLY A 67 42.90 -35.71 -15.20
CA GLY A 67 42.01 -34.68 -15.77
C GLY A 67 41.61 -33.58 -14.80
N LYS A 68 42.32 -33.43 -13.67
CA LYS A 68 41.95 -32.50 -12.59
C LYS A 68 42.26 -31.07 -13.02
N LYS A 69 41.31 -30.15 -12.78
CA LYS A 69 41.45 -28.71 -13.11
C LYS A 69 42.66 -28.12 -12.38
N LYS A 70 43.73 -27.82 -13.11
CA LYS A 70 44.92 -27.11 -12.59
C LYS A 70 44.71 -25.61 -12.70
N VAL A 71 44.65 -24.91 -11.57
CA VAL A 71 44.76 -23.45 -11.54
C VAL A 71 46.20 -23.07 -11.84
N GLN A 72 46.39 -22.08 -12.72
CA GLN A 72 47.68 -21.44 -12.98
C GLN A 72 47.43 -19.94 -12.98
N PHE A 73 48.15 -19.21 -12.13
CA PHE A 73 48.10 -17.75 -12.13
C PHE A 73 48.70 -17.22 -13.43
N MET A 74 48.01 -16.27 -14.06
CA MET A 74 48.59 -15.51 -15.16
C MET A 74 49.76 -14.69 -14.61
N LYS A 75 50.88 -14.64 -15.35
CA LYS A 75 52.03 -13.81 -14.98
C LYS A 75 52.01 -12.50 -15.75
N ALA A 76 52.32 -11.40 -15.07
CA ALA A 76 52.50 -10.09 -15.66
C ALA A 76 53.88 -9.97 -16.34
N ARG A 77 54.16 -8.82 -16.98
CA ARG A 77 55.39 -8.60 -17.80
C ARG A 77 56.69 -8.62 -16.99
N ASP A 78 56.59 -8.46 -15.67
CA ASP A 78 57.66 -8.51 -14.68
C ASP A 78 57.93 -9.93 -14.14
N GLY A 79 57.07 -10.92 -14.46
CA GLY A 79 57.10 -12.26 -13.88
C GLY A 79 56.37 -12.39 -12.54
N GLY A 80 55.80 -11.30 -12.02
CA GLY A 80 54.86 -11.30 -10.90
C GLY A 80 53.50 -11.90 -11.29
N ASP A 81 52.66 -12.20 -10.31
CA ASP A 81 51.29 -12.64 -10.58
C ASP A 81 50.43 -11.47 -11.07
N TRP A 82 49.63 -11.70 -12.11
CA TRP A 82 48.79 -10.67 -12.72
C TRP A 82 47.59 -10.37 -11.83
N VAL A 83 47.58 -9.15 -11.27
CA VAL A 83 46.48 -8.59 -10.49
C VAL A 83 45.72 -7.59 -11.36
N TRP A 84 44.39 -7.63 -11.30
CA TRP A 84 43.51 -6.57 -11.80
C TRP A 84 42.81 -5.93 -10.61
N VAL A 85 42.93 -4.61 -10.49
CA VAL A 85 42.22 -3.79 -9.51
C VAL A 85 41.06 -3.10 -10.23
N MET A 86 39.83 -3.37 -9.80
CA MET A 86 38.66 -2.75 -10.41
C MET A 86 38.69 -1.23 -10.18
N GLY A 87 38.55 -0.46 -11.25
CA GLY A 87 38.54 1.01 -11.21
C GLY A 87 39.91 1.68 -11.44
N GLU A 88 41.02 0.92 -11.54
CA GLU A 88 42.30 1.46 -12.04
C GLU A 88 42.42 1.40 -13.56
N HIS A 89 41.65 0.53 -14.23
CA HIS A 89 41.71 0.36 -15.68
C HIS A 89 40.87 1.44 -16.40
N PRO A 90 41.33 2.05 -17.53
CA PRO A 90 40.67 3.21 -18.14
C PRO A 90 39.22 3.04 -18.64
N ASN A 91 38.71 1.80 -18.70
CA ASN A 91 37.33 1.51 -19.07
C ASN A 91 36.44 1.09 -17.88
N ASP A 92 37.01 0.97 -16.68
CA ASP A 92 36.29 0.62 -15.47
C ASP A 92 35.69 1.90 -14.84
N LYS A 93 34.58 1.76 -14.10
CA LYS A 93 34.08 2.84 -13.25
C LYS A 93 34.96 2.96 -12.01
N SER A 94 35.17 4.18 -11.49
CA SER A 94 35.82 4.31 -10.18
C SER A 94 34.94 3.69 -9.08
N ILE A 95 35.55 3.23 -7.99
CA ILE A 95 34.83 2.66 -6.84
C ILE A 95 33.81 3.67 -6.30
N GLU A 96 34.16 4.95 -6.29
CA GLU A 96 33.28 6.07 -5.91
C GLU A 96 32.04 6.18 -6.81
N GLN A 97 32.19 6.04 -8.13
CA GLN A 97 31.08 6.06 -9.08
C GLN A 97 30.15 4.87 -8.88
N ILE A 98 30.69 3.68 -8.60
CA ILE A 98 29.89 2.48 -8.31
C ILE A 98 29.06 2.70 -7.05
N LEU A 99 29.69 3.16 -5.96
CA LEU A 99 29.00 3.46 -4.70
C LEU A 99 27.96 4.58 -4.86
N GLN A 100 28.23 5.59 -5.69
CA GLN A 100 27.29 6.66 -6.01
C GLN A 100 26.07 6.14 -6.78
N GLU A 101 26.27 5.27 -7.78
CA GLU A 101 25.17 4.62 -8.50
C GLU A 101 24.32 3.73 -7.58
N GLU A 102 24.94 2.94 -6.69
CA GLU A 102 24.23 2.12 -5.70
C GLU A 102 23.44 2.98 -4.69
N ALA A 103 24.00 4.08 -4.22
CA ALA A 103 23.31 5.04 -3.36
C ALA A 103 22.10 5.70 -4.06
N LEU A 104 22.23 6.08 -5.34
CA LEU A 104 21.13 6.62 -6.12
C LEU A 104 20.03 5.58 -6.39
N LEU A 105 20.41 4.34 -6.72
CA LEU A 105 19.46 3.24 -6.97
C LEU A 105 18.72 2.80 -5.71
N THR A 106 19.35 2.83 -4.54
CA THR A 106 18.70 2.52 -3.26
C THR A 106 17.79 3.65 -2.81
N ALA A 107 18.21 4.92 -2.93
CA ALA A 107 17.37 6.08 -2.64
C ALA A 107 16.12 6.15 -3.54
N ALA A 108 16.26 5.85 -4.84
CA ALA A 108 15.14 5.81 -5.78
C ALA A 108 14.08 4.74 -5.40
N LYS A 109 14.52 3.53 -5.02
CA LYS A 109 13.64 2.45 -4.56
C LYS A 109 12.92 2.81 -3.26
N LEU A 110 13.60 3.47 -2.32
CA LEU A 110 12.99 3.95 -1.07
C LEU A 110 11.89 4.98 -1.36
N ALA A 111 12.20 5.98 -2.20
CA ALA A 111 11.23 7.01 -2.59
C ALA A 111 10.02 6.44 -3.34
N GLU A 112 10.21 5.43 -4.20
CA GLU A 112 9.09 4.73 -4.85
C GLU A 112 8.21 3.98 -3.84
N ALA A 113 8.81 3.30 -2.86
CA ALA A 113 8.08 2.59 -1.82
C ALA A 113 7.28 3.55 -0.92
N GLU A 114 7.88 4.66 -0.47
CA GLU A 114 7.19 5.69 0.30
C GLU A 114 6.04 6.33 -0.51
N ALA A 115 6.27 6.68 -1.78
CA ALA A 115 5.24 7.21 -2.66
C ALA A 115 4.10 6.20 -2.92
N LYS A 116 4.40 4.90 -2.96
CA LYS A 116 3.39 3.84 -3.08
C LYS A 116 2.53 3.73 -1.82
N VAL A 117 3.14 3.73 -0.64
CA VAL A 117 2.41 3.71 0.66
C VAL A 117 1.55 4.96 0.83
N LEU A 118 2.02 6.13 0.39
CA LEU A 118 1.23 7.37 0.39
C LEU A 118 0.02 7.27 -0.55
N ARG A 119 0.19 6.79 -1.79
CA ARG A 119 -0.93 6.56 -2.72
C ARG A 119 -1.95 5.56 -2.17
N GLU A 120 -1.50 4.43 -1.63
CA GLU A 120 -2.39 3.41 -1.05
C GLU A 120 -3.21 3.97 0.12
N LYS A 121 -2.63 4.87 0.92
CA LYS A 121 -3.35 5.58 1.99
C LYS A 121 -4.35 6.60 1.44
N GLU A 122 -3.96 7.42 0.45
CA GLU A 122 -4.86 8.41 -0.18
C GLU A 122 -6.03 7.72 -0.89
N GLU A 123 -5.78 6.60 -1.58
CA GLU A 123 -6.79 5.76 -2.21
C GLU A 123 -7.73 5.12 -1.17
N ALA A 124 -7.21 4.63 -0.04
CA ALA A 124 -8.04 4.10 1.04
C ALA A 124 -8.93 5.19 1.69
N GLU A 125 -8.41 6.41 1.91
CA GLU A 125 -9.21 7.54 2.38
C GLU A 125 -10.28 7.97 1.36
N LEU A 126 -9.97 7.94 0.06
CA LEU A 126 -10.93 8.21 -1.02
C LEU A 126 -12.01 7.13 -1.11
N GLN A 127 -11.65 5.85 -1.07
CA GLN A 127 -12.59 4.73 -1.05
C GLN A 127 -13.55 4.82 0.13
N LYS A 128 -13.05 5.16 1.33
CA LYS A 128 -13.90 5.38 2.50
C LYS A 128 -14.89 6.54 2.28
N ARG A 129 -14.46 7.67 1.73
CA ARG A 129 -15.35 8.81 1.43
C ARG A 129 -16.40 8.47 0.37
N LEU A 130 -16.03 7.69 -0.65
CA LEU A 130 -16.96 7.23 -1.70
C LEU A 130 -18.01 6.26 -1.15
N GLU A 131 -17.63 5.35 -0.25
CA GLU A 131 -18.58 4.44 0.40
C GLU A 131 -19.47 5.18 1.41
N GLU A 132 -18.95 6.18 2.14
CA GLU A 132 -19.77 7.09 2.95
C GLU A 132 -20.78 7.91 2.11
N GLU A 133 -20.38 8.40 0.93
CA GLU A 133 -21.28 9.09 -0.01
C GLU A 133 -22.35 8.14 -0.55
N ARG A 134 -21.95 6.93 -0.97
CA ARG A 134 -22.85 5.88 -1.46
C ARG A 134 -23.90 5.50 -0.43
N GLN A 135 -23.52 5.35 0.84
CA GLN A 135 -24.45 5.04 1.93
C GLN A 135 -25.40 6.20 2.24
N ARG A 136 -24.97 7.46 2.07
CA ARG A 136 -25.88 8.62 2.13
C ARG A 136 -26.89 8.58 0.98
N LEU A 137 -26.43 8.33 -0.26
CA LEU A 137 -27.29 8.23 -1.44
C LEU A 137 -28.24 7.02 -1.40
N GLN A 138 -27.90 5.94 -0.68
CA GLN A 138 -28.83 4.84 -0.42
C GLN A 138 -29.91 5.28 0.58
N LYS A 139 -29.54 5.88 1.72
CA LYS A 139 -30.51 6.41 2.70
C LYS A 139 -31.43 7.46 2.10
N GLU A 140 -30.92 8.39 1.30
CA GLU A 140 -31.71 9.42 0.61
C GLU A 140 -32.67 8.85 -0.46
N LYS A 141 -32.41 7.63 -0.95
CA LYS A 141 -33.34 6.88 -1.80
C LYS A 141 -34.37 6.12 -0.98
N GLU A 142 -33.94 5.40 0.05
CA GLU A 142 -34.83 4.69 0.98
C GLU A 142 -35.81 5.66 1.65
N GLU A 143 -35.36 6.86 2.04
CA GLU A 143 -36.20 7.92 2.59
C GLU A 143 -37.24 8.42 1.57
N ARG A 144 -36.85 8.66 0.31
CA ARG A 144 -37.80 9.01 -0.76
C ARG A 144 -38.77 7.88 -1.10
N GLU A 145 -38.33 6.63 -1.13
CA GLU A 145 -39.19 5.47 -1.38
C GLU A 145 -40.20 5.29 -0.25
N ASN A 146 -39.78 5.46 1.01
CA ASN A 146 -40.68 5.47 2.16
C ASN A 146 -41.64 6.67 2.17
N GLU A 147 -41.20 7.86 1.75
CA GLU A 147 -42.05 9.04 1.63
C GLU A 147 -43.10 8.86 0.51
N MET A 148 -42.69 8.40 -0.67
CA MET A 148 -43.59 8.04 -1.77
C MET A 148 -44.60 6.96 -1.35
N LYS A 149 -44.17 5.97 -0.56
CA LYS A 149 -45.05 4.92 -0.01
C LYS A 149 -46.06 5.49 0.98
N ARG A 150 -45.66 6.39 1.89
CA ARG A 150 -46.59 7.09 2.79
C ARG A 150 -47.61 7.92 2.02
N GLN A 151 -47.18 8.65 0.99
CA GLN A 151 -48.09 9.41 0.12
C GLN A 151 -49.10 8.50 -0.62
N GLN A 152 -48.69 7.29 -1.03
CA GLN A 152 -49.60 6.29 -1.61
C GLN A 152 -50.58 5.73 -0.56
N GLU A 153 -50.12 5.44 0.65
CA GLU A 153 -50.95 4.95 1.77
C GLU A 153 -51.98 6.01 2.20
N GLU A 154 -51.58 7.28 2.33
CA GLU A 154 -52.48 8.41 2.60
C GLU A 154 -53.49 8.64 1.47
N ALA A 155 -53.06 8.56 0.21
CA ALA A 155 -53.95 8.70 -0.95
C ALA A 155 -54.98 7.55 -1.04
N ALA A 156 -54.58 6.32 -0.71
CA ALA A 156 -55.47 5.17 -0.63
C ALA A 156 -56.47 5.30 0.54
N LEU A 157 -56.00 5.76 1.71
CA LEU A 157 -56.86 6.04 2.86
C LEU A 157 -57.89 7.14 2.54
N TYR A 158 -57.48 8.22 1.87
CA TYR A 158 -58.40 9.28 1.45
C TYR A 158 -59.46 8.78 0.46
N GLN A 159 -59.07 7.92 -0.50
CA GLN A 159 -60.02 7.28 -1.43
C GLN A 159 -61.02 6.38 -0.68
N SER A 160 -60.54 5.53 0.23
CA SER A 160 -61.38 4.67 1.08
C SER A 160 -62.37 5.46 1.94
N ILE A 161 -61.93 6.56 2.59
CA ILE A 161 -62.80 7.45 3.36
C ILE A 161 -63.87 8.11 2.47
N LYS A 162 -63.50 8.53 1.24
CA LYS A 162 -64.43 9.10 0.27
C LYS A 162 -65.47 8.08 -0.19
N GLU A 163 -65.06 6.84 -0.46
CA GLU A 163 -65.96 5.74 -0.83
C GLU A 163 -66.89 5.35 0.32
N ALA A 164 -66.38 5.25 1.55
CA ALA A 164 -67.21 5.01 2.74
C ALA A 164 -68.25 6.12 2.96
N ARG A 165 -67.89 7.39 2.72
CA ARG A 165 -68.82 8.53 2.79
C ARG A 165 -69.91 8.46 1.71
N LEU A 166 -69.54 8.12 0.47
CA LEU A 166 -70.50 7.92 -0.62
C LEU A 166 -71.37 6.67 -0.41
N ALA A 167 -70.85 5.62 0.23
CA ALA A 167 -71.62 4.45 0.62
C ALA A 167 -72.64 4.79 1.73
N LEU A 168 -72.24 5.58 2.74
CA LEU A 168 -73.16 6.07 3.77
C LEU A 168 -74.23 6.98 3.16
N GLU A 169 -73.88 7.89 2.25
CA GLU A 169 -74.83 8.74 1.52
C GLU A 169 -75.81 7.92 0.67
N ARG A 170 -75.34 6.84 0.01
CA ARG A 170 -76.20 5.88 -0.70
C ARG A 170 -77.12 5.13 0.25
N MET A 171 -76.63 4.64 1.39
CA MET A 171 -77.45 3.95 2.40
C MET A 171 -78.48 4.90 3.04
N GLU A 172 -78.12 6.17 3.26
CA GLU A 172 -79.06 7.21 3.67
C GLU A 172 -80.10 7.52 2.59
N LEU A 173 -79.70 7.61 1.33
CA LEU A 173 -80.62 7.84 0.21
C LEU A 173 -81.55 6.65 -0.01
N GLU A 174 -81.05 5.42 0.15
CA GLU A 174 -81.82 4.18 0.04
C GLU A 174 -82.77 4.01 1.23
N LYS A 175 -82.33 4.36 2.46
CA LYS A 175 -83.21 4.45 3.63
C LYS A 175 -84.26 5.55 3.48
N LYS A 176 -83.89 6.75 3.01
CA LYS A 176 -84.84 7.84 2.69
C LYS A 176 -85.79 7.42 1.57
N ARG A 177 -85.34 6.62 0.60
CA ARG A 177 -86.20 6.03 -0.43
C ARG A 177 -87.14 4.97 0.13
N GLN A 178 -86.72 4.14 1.07
CA GLN A 178 -87.60 3.20 1.77
C GLN A 178 -88.62 3.94 2.63
N GLU A 179 -88.21 4.95 3.40
CA GLU A 179 -89.09 5.86 4.14
C GLU A 179 -90.03 6.65 3.21
N GLU A 180 -89.57 7.06 2.03
CA GLU A 180 -90.39 7.67 0.98
C GLU A 180 -91.30 6.66 0.27
N GLU A 181 -90.91 5.39 0.13
CA GLU A 181 -91.72 4.33 -0.49
C GLU A 181 -92.77 3.80 0.50
N GLU A 182 -92.53 3.87 1.82
CA GLU A 182 -93.56 3.72 2.84
C GLU A 182 -94.49 4.94 2.91
N ARG A 183 -93.94 6.17 2.90
CA ARG A 183 -94.75 7.40 2.77
C ARG A 183 -95.54 7.44 1.47
N LYS A 184 -95.02 6.88 0.38
CA LYS A 184 -95.74 6.73 -0.90
C LYS A 184 -96.76 5.61 -0.82
N ARG A 185 -96.50 4.46 -0.18
CA ARG A 185 -97.58 3.48 0.12
C ARG A 185 -98.73 4.10 0.93
N LEU A 186 -98.45 5.08 1.78
CA LEU A 186 -99.48 5.87 2.48
C LEU A 186 -100.14 6.93 1.57
N ALA A 187 -99.39 7.62 0.70
CA ALA A 187 -99.90 8.66 -0.20
C ALA A 187 -100.43 8.17 -1.57
N GLU A 188 -100.19 6.91 -1.93
CA GLU A 188 -100.66 6.21 -3.15
C GLU A 188 -102.06 5.63 -2.92
N ILE A 189 -102.48 5.51 -1.66
CA ILE A 189 -103.89 5.48 -1.24
C ILE A 189 -104.56 6.85 -1.51
N GLU A 190 -103.79 7.94 -1.50
CA GLU A 190 -104.32 9.31 -1.36
C GLU A 190 -104.34 10.13 -2.66
N HIS A 191 -103.45 9.89 -3.64
CA HIS A 191 -103.37 10.75 -4.83
C HIS A 191 -103.00 10.09 -6.18
N SER A 192 -103.94 9.37 -6.77
CA SER A 192 -103.88 8.81 -8.13
C SER A 192 -104.16 9.84 -9.26
N ILE A 193 -103.46 10.98 -9.27
CA ILE A 193 -103.60 12.05 -10.29
C ILE A 193 -102.24 12.59 -10.80
N ASN A 194 -102.03 12.48 -12.12
CA ASN A 194 -101.26 13.31 -13.11
C ASN A 194 -100.10 14.28 -12.71
N SER A 195 -99.14 14.65 -13.58
CA SER A 195 -98.49 14.06 -14.79
C SER A 195 -97.48 15.05 -15.43
N LYS A 196 -96.24 14.62 -15.79
CA LYS A 196 -95.36 15.20 -16.88
C LYS A 196 -94.85 16.66 -16.67
N GLN A 197 -93.99 17.35 -17.46
CA GLN A 197 -92.85 17.14 -18.43
C GLN A 197 -92.19 18.55 -18.66
N ASP A 198 -90.98 18.84 -19.19
CA ASP A 198 -89.78 18.12 -19.69
C ASP A 198 -88.54 19.09 -19.77
N GLY A 199 -87.33 18.57 -20.05
CA GLY A 199 -86.37 19.21 -20.99
C GLY A 199 -85.12 20.01 -20.53
N ARG A 200 -83.93 19.59 -21.07
CA ARG A 200 -82.70 20.37 -21.47
C ARG A 200 -81.92 21.18 -20.40
N VAL A 201 -80.58 21.37 -20.43
CA VAL A 201 -79.41 21.04 -21.31
C VAL A 201 -78.19 20.56 -20.42
N SER A 202 -76.86 20.57 -20.67
CA SER A 202 -75.93 21.13 -21.71
C SER A 202 -74.52 20.47 -21.75
N ASN A 203 -73.74 20.81 -22.80
CA ASN A 203 -72.26 20.90 -22.99
C ASN A 203 -71.22 19.99 -22.28
N LYS A 204 -70.61 19.11 -23.10
CA LYS A 204 -69.16 18.85 -23.39
C LYS A 204 -68.15 19.97 -22.98
N SER A 205 -66.83 19.78 -22.80
CA SER A 205 -65.79 18.75 -23.12
C SER A 205 -64.70 18.77 -21.99
N GLN A 206 -63.79 17.82 -21.71
CA GLN A 206 -62.91 16.88 -22.45
C GLN A 206 -61.50 17.43 -22.89
N SER A 207 -60.44 16.80 -22.33
CA SER A 207 -59.05 16.52 -22.83
C SER A 207 -57.88 17.54 -23.00
N LEU A 208 -56.83 17.34 -22.17
CA LEU A 208 -55.40 17.00 -22.48
C LEU A 208 -54.33 17.97 -23.12
N ILE A 209 -53.21 18.14 -22.37
CA ILE A 209 -51.74 18.06 -22.72
C ILE A 209 -51.11 19.00 -23.80
N LEU A 210 -50.07 19.80 -23.45
CA LEU A 210 -48.63 19.61 -23.87
C LEU A 210 -47.60 20.60 -23.25
N ASN A 211 -46.30 20.34 -23.48
CA ASN A 211 -45.10 20.84 -22.76
C ASN A 211 -44.43 22.11 -23.32
N SER A 212 -43.58 22.77 -22.52
CA SER A 212 -42.18 23.12 -22.92
C SER A 212 -41.30 23.59 -21.72
N PRO A 213 -40.00 23.20 -21.61
CA PRO A 213 -39.06 23.71 -20.61
C PRO A 213 -37.96 24.64 -21.18
N PHE A 214 -37.42 25.59 -20.39
CA PHE A 214 -36.15 26.26 -20.72
C PHE A 214 -35.40 26.86 -19.50
N LEU A 215 -34.08 27.07 -19.68
CA LEU A 215 -33.06 27.72 -18.81
C LEU A 215 -32.24 26.86 -17.83
N SER A 216 -31.09 26.35 -18.28
CA SER A 216 -29.87 26.21 -17.45
C SER A 216 -28.61 26.64 -18.22
N GLU A 217 -28.19 27.88 -17.95
CA GLU A 217 -26.89 28.43 -18.40
C GLU A 217 -26.02 28.92 -17.22
N LYS A 218 -26.62 29.46 -16.15
CA LYS A 218 -25.89 29.98 -14.97
C LYS A 218 -25.07 28.93 -14.21
N GLU A 219 -25.36 27.64 -14.35
CA GLU A 219 -24.59 26.56 -13.70
C GLU A 219 -23.25 26.23 -14.41
N LYS A 220 -23.09 26.64 -15.68
CA LYS A 220 -21.92 26.23 -16.49
C LYS A 220 -20.69 27.10 -16.20
N GLU A 221 -20.88 28.39 -15.89
CA GLU A 221 -19.77 29.29 -15.55
C GLU A 221 -19.14 29.01 -14.18
N ALA A 222 -19.94 28.56 -13.20
CA ALA A 222 -19.46 28.25 -11.85
C ALA A 222 -18.40 27.14 -11.83
N LYS A 223 -18.47 26.18 -12.77
CA LYS A 223 -17.58 25.00 -12.79
C LYS A 223 -16.20 25.23 -13.42
N ARG A 224 -15.96 26.36 -14.11
CA ARG A 224 -14.62 26.70 -14.65
C ARG A 224 -13.70 27.25 -13.56
N LYS A 225 -14.15 28.30 -12.85
CA LYS A 225 -13.37 29.03 -11.83
C LYS A 225 -12.88 28.14 -10.68
N SER A 226 -13.56 27.03 -10.41
CA SER A 226 -13.18 26.07 -9.36
C SER A 226 -12.01 25.14 -9.74
N ARG A 227 -11.68 24.98 -11.03
CA ARG A 227 -10.57 24.12 -11.47
C ARG A 227 -9.25 24.88 -11.50
N GLU A 228 -9.26 26.04 -12.13
CA GLU A 228 -8.10 26.94 -12.30
C GLU A 228 -7.44 27.31 -10.95
N PHE A 229 -8.22 27.41 -9.86
CA PHE A 229 -7.73 27.63 -8.51
C PHE A 229 -6.98 26.41 -7.90
N SER A 230 -7.38 25.18 -8.26
CA SER A 230 -6.78 23.96 -7.72
C SER A 230 -5.38 23.71 -8.29
N ASP A 231 -5.19 23.94 -9.58
CA ASP A 231 -3.90 23.80 -10.25
C ASP A 231 -2.86 24.81 -9.71
N LEU A 232 -3.26 26.07 -9.51
CA LEU A 232 -2.41 27.14 -8.95
C LEU A 232 -1.91 26.81 -7.52
N MET A 233 -2.73 26.12 -6.73
CA MET A 233 -2.37 25.71 -5.36
C MET A 233 -1.46 24.48 -5.34
N ARG A 234 -1.57 23.58 -6.32
CA ARG A 234 -0.65 22.45 -6.49
C ARG A 234 0.76 22.94 -6.86
N GLU A 235 0.85 23.90 -7.76
CA GLU A 235 2.12 24.46 -8.24
C GLU A 235 2.91 25.16 -7.12
N LYS A 236 2.27 26.07 -6.35
CA LYS A 236 2.90 26.75 -5.21
C LYS A 236 3.48 25.76 -4.19
N ARG A 237 2.67 24.79 -3.75
CA ARG A 237 3.09 23.78 -2.77
C ARG A 237 4.26 22.92 -3.27
N SER A 238 4.38 22.69 -4.58
CA SER A 238 5.53 21.97 -5.16
C SER A 238 6.84 22.75 -5.04
N SER A 239 6.81 24.08 -5.24
CA SER A 239 7.99 24.95 -5.10
C SER A 239 8.43 25.15 -3.64
N GLU A 240 7.47 25.19 -2.71
CA GLU A 240 7.71 25.22 -1.26
C GLU A 240 8.40 23.93 -0.80
N ILE A 241 7.92 22.77 -1.24
CA ILE A 241 8.56 21.47 -0.97
C ILE A 241 9.99 21.44 -1.54
N TYR A 242 10.18 21.79 -2.82
CA TYR A 242 11.49 21.79 -3.46
C TYR A 242 12.51 22.68 -2.73
N THR A 243 12.13 23.91 -2.39
CA THR A 243 13.01 24.84 -1.66
C THR A 243 13.29 24.40 -0.21
N SER A 244 12.36 23.71 0.45
CA SER A 244 12.62 23.08 1.77
C SER A 244 13.63 21.94 1.69
N LEU A 245 13.53 21.09 0.65
CA LEU A 245 14.44 19.96 0.43
C LEU A 245 15.85 20.43 0.07
N LEU A 246 15.98 21.49 -0.73
CA LEU A 246 17.27 22.09 -1.08
C LEU A 246 18.01 22.58 0.18
N LYS A 247 17.31 23.32 1.06
CA LYS A 247 17.86 23.80 2.33
C LYS A 247 18.21 22.66 3.28
N LYS A 248 17.39 21.61 3.33
CA LYS A 248 17.69 20.41 4.14
C LYS A 248 18.95 19.71 3.64
N ARG A 249 19.11 19.55 2.31
CA ARG A 249 20.36 19.04 1.73
C ARG A 249 21.55 19.90 2.13
N GLU A 250 21.48 21.21 1.92
CA GLU A 250 22.57 22.15 2.27
C GLU A 250 22.97 22.06 3.76
N SER A 251 22.01 21.86 4.67
CA SER A 251 22.31 21.64 6.10
C SER A 251 22.93 20.27 6.42
N MET A 252 22.60 19.22 5.65
CA MET A 252 23.23 17.90 5.79
C MET A 252 24.64 17.86 5.19
N GLU A 253 24.86 18.62 4.11
CA GLU A 253 26.14 18.76 3.39
C GLU A 253 27.15 19.46 4.31
N LYS A 254 26.77 20.59 4.94
CA LYS A 254 27.59 21.27 5.97
C LYS A 254 27.85 20.41 7.20
N LEU A 255 26.84 19.71 7.71
CA LEU A 255 27.03 18.79 8.83
C LEU A 255 28.01 17.65 8.48
N ALA A 256 28.04 17.20 7.21
CA ALA A 256 29.03 16.21 6.76
C ALA A 256 30.45 16.80 6.66
N GLU A 257 30.61 18.03 6.16
CA GLU A 257 31.88 18.78 6.14
C GLU A 257 32.42 19.02 7.56
N GLU A 258 31.54 19.38 8.51
CA GLU A 258 31.85 19.53 9.94
C GLU A 258 32.31 18.20 10.55
N ASN A 259 31.56 17.10 10.37
CA ASN A 259 31.95 15.78 10.85
C ASN A 259 33.27 15.28 10.22
N GLN A 260 33.52 15.55 8.94
CA GLN A 260 34.79 15.23 8.28
C GLN A 260 35.95 16.02 8.91
N SER A 261 35.73 17.31 9.19
CA SER A 261 36.71 18.18 9.86
C SER A 261 37.01 17.74 11.30
N GLU A 262 35.99 17.27 12.05
CA GLU A 262 36.18 16.67 13.38
C GLU A 262 36.96 15.35 13.30
N VAL A 263 36.70 14.51 12.29
CA VAL A 263 37.46 13.27 12.07
C VAL A 263 38.91 13.58 11.70
N GLU A 264 39.17 14.51 10.78
CA GLU A 264 40.53 14.88 10.37
C GLU A 264 41.34 15.52 11.51
N THR A 265 40.73 16.38 12.32
CA THR A 265 41.43 16.98 13.49
C THR A 265 41.74 15.93 14.54
N ASN A 266 40.82 15.00 14.84
CA ASN A 266 41.04 13.88 15.75
C ASN A 266 42.15 12.93 15.25
N TRP A 267 42.23 12.65 13.94
CA TRP A 267 43.36 11.92 13.35
C TRP A 267 44.70 12.68 13.46
N GLN A 268 44.71 14.00 13.31
CA GLN A 268 45.90 14.83 13.48
C GLN A 268 46.36 14.95 14.95
N GLU A 269 45.44 14.84 15.91
CA GLU A 269 45.76 14.79 17.35
C GLU A 269 46.28 13.41 17.78
N GLN A 270 45.72 12.31 17.26
CA GLN A 270 46.24 10.95 17.48
C GLN A 270 47.58 10.67 16.78
N GLY A 271 47.98 11.52 15.83
CA GLY A 271 49.24 11.42 15.08
C GLY A 271 50.43 12.17 15.68
N ARG A 272 50.38 12.60 16.95
CA ARG A 272 51.43 13.39 17.64
C ARG A 272 51.95 12.74 18.92
#